data_AF-E8LU62-F1
#
_entry.id   AF-E8LU62-F1
#
_cell.length_a   1.000
_cell.length_b   1.000
_cell.length_c   1.000
_cell.angle_alpha   90.00
_cell.angle_beta   90.00
_cell.angle_gamma   90.00
#
_symmetry.space_group_name_H-M   'P 1'
#
loop_
_entity.id
_entity.type
_entity.pdbx_description
1 polymer ?
#
loop_
_entity_poly.entity_id
_entity_poly.type
_entity_poly.pdbx_seq_one_letter_code
_entity_poly.pdbx_strand_id
1 'polypeptide(L)'
;MNTAESKQKATLSHVEQTALVLLGMGEDAAAKVLRNFSRDETQRVTKAMAKLNGIKSDSAHGVIKNFFEDFRQHSGIRGASKEYLSNTLRKALGNDLAKGLLNNLYGDEVRNNMQRLQWVDAEVLARFISNEHPQMQAIFLAYLPSESSSAVLKHLPEDYHDELLYRIARLQDIDHQVAGDLNELIERCIEHVSASQSAPLSGVKQVADIINRFEGDRGSLMEMLKLHDEDVVSEIEQNMFDFMVLGRQREETMDRLVQQVPLELWALALKGAEITLQQAIKRSMPQRMVKALEDDMQVRGAVPLSRVERARLDIMQIVRELDESGEIELILYEEPTVE
;
A
#
# COMPACT_ATOMS: atom_id res chain seq x y z
N MET A 1 52.37 -0.32 10.73
CA MET A 1 51.67 -0.21 12.02
C MET A 1 52.04 1.14 12.63
N ASN A 2 51.12 2.11 12.60
CA ASN A 2 51.12 3.15 13.62
C ASN A 2 49.67 3.54 13.87
N THR A 3 49.29 3.36 15.12
CA THR A 3 47.94 3.18 15.61
C THR A 3 47.19 4.50 15.58
N ALA A 4 45.93 4.43 15.13
CA ALA A 4 44.99 5.52 15.12
C ALA A 4 44.87 6.16 16.52
N GLU A 5 45.19 7.45 16.61
CA GLU A 5 44.74 8.32 17.70
C GLU A 5 43.22 8.45 17.60
N SER A 6 42.50 7.49 18.19
CA SER A 6 41.09 7.64 18.52
C SER A 6 40.95 8.74 19.57
N LYS A 7 40.63 9.96 19.13
CA LYS A 7 40.10 11.02 19.99
C LYS A 7 38.77 10.53 20.58
N GLN A 8 38.84 9.93 21.77
CA GLN A 8 37.67 9.62 22.59
C GLN A 8 36.82 10.88 22.75
N LYS A 9 35.60 10.87 22.19
CA LYS A 9 34.54 11.84 22.53
C LYS A 9 34.33 11.74 24.04
N ALA A 10 34.70 12.77 24.79
CA ALA A 10 34.42 12.84 26.23
C ALA A 10 32.91 12.71 26.45
N THR A 11 32.48 11.60 27.03
CA THR A 11 31.10 11.36 27.43
C THR A 11 30.77 12.25 28.63
N LEU A 12 29.90 13.24 28.42
CA LEU A 12 29.44 14.15 29.47
C LEU A 12 28.72 13.37 30.56
N SER A 13 29.05 13.64 31.83
CA SER A 13 28.33 13.08 32.97
C SER A 13 26.91 13.62 33.08
N HIS A 14 26.00 12.89 33.74
CA HIS A 14 24.62 13.34 33.94
C HIS A 14 24.51 14.73 34.58
N VAL A 15 25.43 15.09 35.48
CA VAL A 15 25.46 16.44 36.10
C VAL A 15 25.84 17.51 35.08
N GLU A 16 26.78 17.21 34.17
CA GLU A 16 27.17 18.11 33.09
C GLU A 16 26.08 18.22 32.02
N GLN A 17 25.36 17.13 31.76
CA GLN A 17 24.20 17.12 30.87
C GLN A 17 23.07 17.99 31.43
N THR A 18 22.74 17.86 32.72
CA THR A 18 21.76 18.71 33.41
C THR A 18 22.19 20.17 33.40
N ALA A 19 23.46 20.46 33.68
CA ALA A 19 24.01 21.81 33.60
C ALA A 19 23.89 22.41 32.19
N LEU A 20 24.12 21.61 31.15
CA LEU A 20 23.99 22.02 29.76
C LEU A 20 22.53 22.32 29.37
N VAL A 21 21.59 21.47 29.78
CA VAL A 21 20.15 21.68 29.56
C VAL A 21 19.67 22.96 30.27
N LEU A 22 20.15 23.21 31.50
CA LEU A 22 19.85 24.42 32.26
C LEU A 22 20.45 25.69 31.63
N LEU A 23 21.68 25.63 31.13
CA LEU A 23 22.28 26.76 30.39
C LEU A 23 21.51 27.03 29.09
N GLY A 24 21.05 25.98 28.42
CA GLY A 24 20.30 26.07 27.17
C GLY A 24 18.85 26.53 27.31
N MET A 25 18.29 26.66 28.51
CA MET A 25 16.89 27.10 28.70
C MET A 25 16.72 28.58 29.12
N GLY A 26 17.83 29.30 29.27
CA GLY A 26 17.83 30.69 29.71
C GLY A 26 17.63 30.86 31.22
N GLU A 27 18.03 32.02 31.74
CA GLU A 27 18.16 32.29 33.18
C GLU A 27 16.85 32.11 33.95
N ASP A 28 15.73 32.62 33.43
CA ASP A 28 14.42 32.57 34.10
C ASP A 28 13.86 31.15 34.23
N ALA A 29 14.03 30.32 33.19
CA ALA A 29 13.55 28.94 33.20
C ALA A 29 14.45 28.07 34.07
N ALA A 30 15.77 28.23 33.95
CA ALA A 30 16.75 27.52 34.76
C ALA A 30 16.55 27.81 36.26
N ALA A 31 16.29 29.07 36.63
CA ALA A 31 16.02 29.46 38.00
C ALA A 31 14.78 28.77 38.59
N LYS A 32 13.72 28.56 37.79
CA LYS A 32 12.52 27.84 38.23
C LYS A 32 12.81 26.35 38.46
N VAL A 33 13.63 25.73 37.62
CA VAL A 33 14.02 24.32 37.79
C VAL A 33 14.93 24.15 39.01
N LEU A 34 15.94 24.99 39.16
CA LEU A 34 16.88 24.96 40.29
C LEU A 34 16.21 25.16 41.65
N ARG A 35 15.07 25.87 41.72
CA ARG A 35 14.29 25.98 42.96
C ARG A 35 13.74 24.65 43.50
N ASN A 36 13.62 23.64 42.63
CA ASN A 36 13.15 22.31 43.03
C ASN A 36 14.30 21.38 43.45
N PHE A 37 15.55 21.82 43.35
CA PHE A 37 16.71 21.01 43.69
C PHE A 37 17.06 21.19 45.16
N SER A 38 17.61 20.14 45.78
CA SER A 38 18.23 20.26 47.08
C SER A 38 19.48 21.17 47.01
N ARG A 39 19.95 21.60 48.18
CA ARG A 39 21.14 22.45 48.29
C ARG A 39 22.40 21.79 47.69
N ASP A 40 22.54 20.47 47.88
CA ASP A 40 23.67 19.70 47.34
C ASP A 40 23.60 19.59 45.82
N GLU A 41 22.43 19.26 45.26
CA GLU A 41 22.22 19.17 43.81
C GLU A 41 22.45 20.51 43.12
N THR A 42 21.93 21.59 43.70
CA THR A 42 22.13 22.96 43.19
C THR A 42 23.62 23.31 43.11
N GLN A 43 24.40 23.00 44.15
CA GLN A 43 25.84 23.25 44.16
C GLN A 43 26.60 22.42 43.13
N ARG A 44 26.25 21.13 42.99
CA ARG A 44 26.89 20.24 42.01
C ARG A 44 26.64 20.72 40.58
N VAL A 45 25.41 21.13 40.29
CA VAL A 45 25.00 21.56 38.95
C VAL A 45 25.56 22.93 38.61
N THR A 46 25.49 23.92 39.50
CA THR A 46 26.10 25.24 39.25
C THR A 46 27.62 25.18 39.10
N LYS A 47 28.30 24.29 39.85
CA LYS A 47 29.74 24.03 39.67
C LYS A 47 30.05 23.39 38.32
N ALA A 48 29.16 22.54 37.80
CA ALA A 48 29.27 22.01 36.45
C ALA A 48 29.02 23.11 35.40
N MET A 49 27.98 23.93 35.57
CA MET A 49 27.69 25.07 34.67
C MET A 49 28.89 26.01 34.52
N ALA A 50 29.58 26.33 35.62
CA ALA A 50 30.77 27.19 35.60
C ALA A 50 32.00 26.54 34.93
N LYS A 51 32.07 25.20 34.88
CA LYS A 51 33.17 24.46 34.25
C LYS A 51 32.97 24.23 32.76
N LEU A 52 31.73 24.32 32.29
CA LEU A 52 31.34 24.09 30.90
C LEU A 52 31.71 25.29 30.01
N ASN A 53 33.00 25.47 29.75
CA ASN A 53 33.51 26.45 28.78
C ASN A 53 33.91 25.75 27.47
N GLY A 54 33.37 26.21 26.33
CA GLY A 54 33.80 25.78 25.00
C GLY A 54 33.17 24.48 24.47
N ILE A 55 31.88 24.27 24.71
CA ILE A 55 31.18 23.08 24.20
C ILE A 55 30.91 23.25 22.71
N LYS A 56 31.32 22.24 21.93
CA LYS A 56 30.98 22.15 20.51
C LYS A 56 29.48 21.96 20.36
N SER A 57 28.87 22.71 19.44
CA SER A 57 27.44 22.67 19.11
C SER A 57 26.91 21.22 19.09
N ASP A 58 27.61 20.31 18.41
CA ASP A 58 27.22 18.90 18.26
C ASP A 58 27.02 18.12 19.57
N SER A 59 27.80 18.42 20.62
CA SER A 59 27.67 17.76 21.92
C SER A 59 26.45 18.26 22.69
N ALA A 60 26.13 19.55 22.56
CA ALA A 60 24.91 20.12 23.14
C ALA A 60 23.65 19.55 22.47
N HIS A 61 23.70 19.35 21.14
CA HIS A 61 22.59 18.77 20.37
C HIS A 61 22.23 17.36 20.84
N GLY A 62 23.23 16.48 21.04
CA GLY A 62 22.98 15.12 21.49
C GLY A 62 22.34 15.05 22.88
N VAL A 63 22.80 15.90 23.81
CA VAL A 63 22.27 15.94 25.18
C VAL A 63 20.84 16.45 25.22
N ILE A 64 20.53 17.51 24.46
CA ILE A 64 19.17 18.05 24.38
C ILE A 64 18.22 17.04 23.75
N LYS A 65 18.64 16.34 22.69
CA LYS A 65 17.85 15.27 22.05
C LYS A 65 17.49 14.17 23.05
N ASN A 66 18.48 13.64 23.77
CA ASN A 66 18.28 12.59 24.75
C ASN A 66 17.32 13.03 25.86
N PHE A 67 17.46 14.27 26.35
CA PHE A 67 16.54 14.83 27.34
C PHE A 67 15.08 14.84 26.87
N PHE A 68 14.81 15.22 25.61
CA PHE A 68 13.45 15.21 25.06
C PHE A 68 12.93 13.79 24.76
N GLU A 69 13.79 12.84 24.41
CA GLU A 69 13.43 11.42 24.30
C GLU A 69 13.02 10.85 25.67
N ASP A 70 13.83 11.07 26.70
CA ASP A 70 13.55 10.63 28.07
C ASP A 70 12.29 11.30 28.61
N PHE A 71 12.12 12.61 28.37
CA PHE A 71 10.92 13.34 28.76
C PHE A 71 9.66 12.75 28.12
N ARG A 72 9.70 12.38 26.84
CA ARG A 72 8.55 11.74 26.16
C ARG A 72 8.20 10.38 26.76
N GLN A 73 9.19 9.59 27.15
CA GLN A 73 8.97 8.28 27.75
C GLN A 73 8.39 8.35 29.17
N HIS A 74 8.84 9.34 29.97
CA HIS A 74 8.51 9.40 31.40
C HIS A 74 7.36 10.34 31.75
N SER A 75 7.07 11.35 30.92
CA SER A 75 6.06 12.36 31.28
C SER A 75 4.62 11.86 31.10
N GLY A 76 4.38 10.77 30.37
CA GLY A 76 3.01 10.30 30.07
C GLY A 76 2.16 11.30 29.26
N ILE A 77 2.74 12.45 28.91
CA ILE A 77 2.10 13.49 28.12
C ILE A 77 2.14 13.02 26.67
N ARG A 78 1.01 12.49 26.21
CA ARG A 78 0.70 12.44 24.78
C ARG A 78 0.69 13.89 24.25
N GLY A 79 1.85 14.34 23.78
CA GLY A 79 2.01 15.58 23.03
C GLY A 79 1.88 16.86 23.87
N ALA A 80 3.01 17.43 24.30
CA ALA A 80 3.07 18.89 24.26
C ALA A 80 2.80 19.29 22.80
N SER A 81 1.89 20.23 22.54
CA SER A 81 1.60 20.66 21.17
C SER A 81 2.90 21.05 20.47
N LYS A 82 3.06 20.69 19.18
CA LYS A 82 4.26 21.03 18.37
C LYS A 82 4.63 22.52 18.52
N GLU A 83 3.61 23.35 18.67
CA GLU A 83 3.68 24.79 18.90
C GLU A 83 4.19 25.18 20.31
N TYR A 84 3.80 24.46 21.36
CA TYR A 84 4.37 24.64 22.70
C TYR A 84 5.86 24.27 22.72
N LEU A 85 6.24 23.18 22.07
CA LEU A 85 7.64 22.74 22.00
C LEU A 85 8.50 23.75 21.22
N SER A 86 8.01 24.22 20.07
CA SER A 86 8.65 25.25 19.24
C SER A 86 8.82 26.56 20.01
N ASN A 87 7.77 27.04 20.69
CA ASN A 87 7.82 28.25 21.49
C ASN A 87 8.74 28.12 22.70
N THR A 88 8.78 26.94 23.32
CA THR A 88 9.66 26.67 24.46
C THR A 88 11.12 26.63 24.02
N LEU A 89 11.44 25.95 22.91
CA LEU A 89 12.80 25.88 22.34
C LEU A 89 13.30 27.26 21.90
N ARG A 90 12.44 28.07 21.26
CA ARG A 90 12.80 29.45 20.88
C ARG A 90 13.09 30.36 22.08
N LYS A 91 12.31 30.24 23.15
CA LYS A 91 12.52 31.00 24.39
C LYS A 91 13.74 30.53 25.17
N ALA A 92 14.04 29.23 25.10
CA ALA A 92 15.15 28.58 25.77
C ALA A 92 16.50 28.89 25.10
N LEU A 93 16.60 28.65 23.79
CA LEU A 93 17.86 28.54 23.05
C LEU A 93 18.11 29.71 22.08
N GLY A 94 17.15 30.62 21.93
CA GLY A 94 17.17 31.65 20.90
C GLY A 94 16.71 31.13 19.52
N ASN A 95 16.33 32.06 18.64
CA ASN A 95 15.66 31.72 17.37
C ASN A 95 16.52 30.87 16.42
N ASP A 96 17.83 31.12 16.31
CA ASP A 96 18.68 30.46 15.31
C ASP A 96 18.97 28.99 15.67
N LEU A 97 19.29 28.71 16.94
CA LEU A 97 19.54 27.34 17.42
C LEU A 97 18.23 26.53 17.48
N ALA A 98 17.12 27.15 17.89
CA ALA A 98 15.82 26.51 17.88
C ALA A 98 15.38 26.15 16.45
N LYS A 99 15.64 27.01 15.46
CA LYS A 99 15.31 26.75 14.05
C LYS A 99 16.05 25.51 13.53
N GLY A 100 17.35 25.39 13.79
CA GLY A 100 18.13 24.21 13.39
C GLY A 100 17.63 22.90 14.02
N LEU A 101 17.32 22.93 15.32
CA LEU A 101 16.80 21.74 16.04
C LEU A 101 15.41 21.34 15.57
N LEU A 102 14.52 22.31 15.36
CA LEU A 102 13.19 22.06 14.83
C LEU A 102 13.25 21.50 13.41
N ASN A 103 14.06 22.11 12.52
CA ASN A 103 14.21 21.63 11.15
C ASN A 103 14.69 20.18 11.08
N ASN A 104 15.61 19.78 11.96
CA ASN A 104 16.08 18.39 12.00
C ASN A 104 15.01 17.43 12.54
N LEU A 105 14.30 17.80 13.61
CA LEU A 105 13.22 16.98 14.18
C LEU A 105 12.08 16.77 13.18
N TYR A 106 11.65 17.83 12.49
CA TYR A 106 10.62 17.72 11.47
C TYR A 106 11.12 17.01 10.22
N GLY A 107 12.40 17.20 9.84
CA GLY A 107 13.03 16.47 8.75
C GLY A 107 13.04 14.95 8.98
N ASP A 108 13.34 14.51 10.20
CA ASP A 108 13.28 13.09 10.58
C ASP A 108 11.83 12.54 10.55
N GLU A 109 10.84 13.30 11.02
CA GLU A 109 9.43 12.93 10.98
C GLU A 109 8.93 12.76 9.53
N VAL A 110 9.26 13.71 8.66
CA VAL A 110 8.91 13.66 7.23
C VAL A 110 9.58 12.47 6.55
N ARG A 111 10.88 12.21 6.81
CA ARG A 111 11.58 11.04 6.24
C ARG A 111 10.93 9.73 6.68
N ASN A 112 10.54 9.60 7.95
CA ASN A 112 9.84 8.42 8.46
C ASN A 112 8.46 8.24 7.81
N ASN A 113 7.71 9.32 7.61
CA ASN A 113 6.43 9.26 6.91
C ASN A 113 6.61 8.87 5.43
N MET A 114 7.67 9.39 4.78
CA MET A 114 7.97 9.08 3.39
C MET A 114 8.36 7.61 3.18
N GLN A 115 8.99 6.96 4.17
CA GLN A 115 9.24 5.51 4.13
C GLN A 115 7.96 4.67 4.04
N ARG A 116 6.80 5.19 4.47
CA ARG A 116 5.52 4.47 4.34
C ARG A 116 5.07 4.38 2.88
N LEU A 117 5.50 5.34 2.05
CA LEU A 117 5.17 5.40 0.63
C LEU A 117 6.08 4.51 -0.24
N GLN A 118 7.13 3.89 0.31
CA GLN A 118 8.04 3.02 -0.46
C GLN A 118 7.36 1.78 -1.08
N TRP A 119 6.22 1.37 -0.52
CA TRP A 119 5.44 0.20 -0.97
C TRP A 119 4.30 0.57 -1.92
N VAL A 120 4.14 1.86 -2.23
CA VAL A 120 3.12 2.35 -3.16
C VAL A 120 3.66 2.27 -4.58
N ASP A 121 2.81 1.86 -5.51
CA ASP A 121 3.17 1.82 -6.92
C ASP A 121 3.58 3.20 -7.43
N ALA A 122 4.69 3.25 -8.16
CA ALA A 122 5.27 4.48 -8.71
C ALA A 122 4.31 5.21 -9.65
N GLU A 123 3.46 4.48 -10.39
CA GLU A 123 2.46 5.07 -11.28
C GLU A 123 1.37 5.81 -10.47
N VAL A 124 0.94 5.23 -9.35
CA VAL A 124 -0.05 5.83 -8.45
C VAL A 124 0.52 7.11 -7.82
N LEU A 125 1.76 7.04 -7.34
CA LEU A 125 2.45 8.21 -6.78
C LEU A 125 2.59 9.32 -7.83
N ALA A 126 2.99 9.00 -9.06
CA ALA A 126 3.15 9.96 -10.14
C ALA A 126 1.83 10.67 -10.48
N ARG A 127 0.74 9.90 -10.66
CA ARG A 127 -0.59 10.46 -10.89
C ARG A 127 -1.04 11.38 -9.76
N PHE A 128 -0.78 10.98 -8.50
CA PHE A 128 -1.16 11.77 -7.33
C PHE A 128 -0.43 13.11 -7.30
N ILE A 129 0.90 13.12 -7.44
CA ILE A 129 1.70 14.35 -7.36
C ILE A 129 1.61 15.23 -8.61
N SER A 130 1.14 14.70 -9.74
CA SER A 130 1.04 15.47 -11.00
C SER A 130 0.15 16.71 -10.89
N ASN A 131 -0.80 16.71 -9.94
CA ASN A 131 -1.69 17.86 -9.67
C ASN A 131 -1.10 18.89 -8.71
N GLU A 132 0.05 18.60 -8.10
CA GLU A 132 0.70 19.50 -7.16
C GLU A 132 1.59 20.53 -7.86
N HIS A 133 1.91 21.63 -7.17
CA HIS A 133 2.80 22.64 -7.72
C HIS A 133 4.20 22.05 -8.04
N PRO A 134 4.85 22.43 -9.16
CA PRO A 134 6.24 22.12 -9.51
C PRO A 134 7.24 21.96 -8.37
N GLN A 135 7.21 22.91 -7.43
CA GLN A 135 8.10 22.91 -6.28
C GLN A 135 7.80 21.79 -5.28
N MET A 136 6.52 21.48 -5.06
CA MET A 136 6.10 20.40 -4.17
C MET A 136 6.42 19.03 -4.76
N GLN A 137 6.26 18.87 -6.08
CA GLN A 137 6.69 17.66 -6.79
C GLN A 137 8.20 17.42 -6.62
N ALA A 138 9.02 18.46 -6.82
CA ALA A 138 10.46 18.37 -6.61
C ALA A 138 10.83 18.00 -5.16
N ILE A 139 10.20 18.65 -4.18
CA ILE A 139 10.44 18.37 -2.75
C ILE A 139 10.02 16.93 -2.41
N PHE A 140 8.88 16.47 -2.91
CA PHE A 140 8.39 15.12 -2.70
C PHE A 140 9.38 14.08 -3.24
N LEU A 141 9.83 14.26 -4.49
CA LEU A 141 10.83 13.39 -5.13
C LEU A 141 12.19 13.42 -4.40
N ALA A 142 12.58 14.56 -3.83
CA ALA A 142 13.83 14.69 -3.07
C ALA A 142 13.82 13.95 -1.73
N TYR A 143 12.63 13.71 -1.15
CA TYR A 143 12.48 13.00 0.12
C TYR A 143 12.23 11.51 -0.03
N LEU A 144 11.82 11.05 -1.22
CA LEU A 144 11.71 9.64 -1.54
C LEU A 144 13.10 8.97 -1.69
N PRO A 145 13.21 7.66 -1.44
CA PRO A 145 14.41 6.90 -1.80
C PRO A 145 14.70 7.02 -3.30
N SER A 146 15.97 7.12 -3.68
CA SER A 146 16.38 7.40 -5.07
C SER A 146 15.80 6.43 -6.10
N GLU A 147 15.65 5.16 -5.73
CA GLU A 147 15.02 4.14 -6.58
C GLU A 147 13.53 4.43 -6.82
N SER A 148 12.77 4.71 -5.76
CA SER A 148 11.37 5.12 -5.86
C SER A 148 11.21 6.43 -6.61
N SER A 149 12.04 7.44 -6.34
CA SER A 149 11.99 8.72 -7.06
C SER A 149 12.23 8.55 -8.56
N SER A 150 13.19 7.69 -8.93
CA SER A 150 13.48 7.39 -10.34
C SER A 150 12.31 6.68 -11.01
N ALA A 151 11.66 5.75 -10.31
CA ALA A 151 10.49 5.04 -10.83
C ALA A 151 9.31 6.02 -11.02
N VAL A 152 9.04 6.89 -10.04
CA VAL A 152 7.97 7.91 -10.14
C VAL A 152 8.25 8.88 -11.28
N LEU A 153 9.50 9.35 -11.43
CA LEU A 153 9.88 10.27 -12.50
C LEU A 153 9.57 9.69 -13.89
N LYS A 154 9.77 8.38 -14.10
CA LYS A 154 9.45 7.70 -15.37
C LYS A 154 7.98 7.80 -15.77
N HIS A 155 7.08 7.96 -14.81
CA HIS A 155 5.64 8.10 -15.05
C HIS A 155 5.17 9.56 -15.12
N LEU A 156 6.06 10.54 -14.91
CA LEU A 156 5.77 11.95 -15.12
C LEU A 156 6.10 12.37 -16.57
N PRO A 157 5.48 13.44 -17.11
CA PRO A 157 5.76 13.93 -18.47
C PRO A 157 7.24 14.24 -18.71
N GLU A 158 7.84 13.67 -19.76
CA GLU A 158 9.28 13.81 -20.07
C GLU A 158 9.71 15.26 -20.31
N ASP A 159 8.84 16.07 -20.93
CA ASP A 159 9.08 17.48 -21.26
C ASP A 159 9.36 18.39 -20.04
N TYR A 160 9.14 17.87 -18.83
CA TYR A 160 9.21 18.61 -17.57
C TYR A 160 10.23 18.01 -16.58
N HIS A 161 10.95 16.94 -16.96
CA HIS A 161 11.93 16.27 -16.10
C HIS A 161 13.13 17.15 -15.77
N ASP A 162 13.62 17.92 -16.72
CA ASP A 162 14.77 18.81 -16.56
C ASP A 162 14.48 19.91 -15.53
N GLU A 163 13.28 20.51 -15.56
CA GLU A 163 12.85 21.51 -14.59
C GLU A 163 12.75 20.92 -13.18
N LEU A 164 12.14 19.73 -13.03
CA LEU A 164 12.04 19.04 -11.75
C LEU A 164 13.42 18.74 -11.16
N LEU A 165 14.31 18.16 -11.95
CA LEU A 165 15.66 17.82 -11.51
C LEU A 165 16.47 19.08 -11.14
N TYR A 166 16.32 20.16 -11.90
CA TYR A 166 16.95 21.45 -11.57
C TYR A 166 16.44 22.01 -10.23
N ARG A 167 15.14 21.93 -9.97
CA ARG A 167 14.56 22.35 -8.68
C ARG A 167 15.08 21.50 -7.53
N ILE A 168 15.16 20.18 -7.71
CA ILE A 168 15.73 19.26 -6.72
C ILE A 168 17.18 19.63 -6.40
N ALA A 169 18.00 19.87 -7.43
CA ALA A 169 19.41 20.22 -7.27
C ALA A 169 19.64 21.55 -6.51
N ARG A 170 18.64 22.44 -6.49
CA ARG A 170 18.71 23.73 -5.79
C ARG A 170 18.11 23.71 -4.38
N LEU A 171 17.56 22.59 -3.92
CA LEU A 171 17.06 22.46 -2.55
C LEU A 171 18.22 22.57 -1.57
N GLN A 172 18.12 23.53 -0.64
CA GLN A 172 19.09 23.70 0.46
C GLN A 172 18.40 23.47 1.80
N ASP A 173 17.57 24.44 2.21
CA ASP A 173 16.77 24.37 3.43
C ASP A 173 15.29 24.50 3.08
N ILE A 174 14.47 23.64 3.69
CA ILE A 174 13.02 23.69 3.55
C ILE A 174 12.46 24.40 4.79
N ASP A 175 11.59 25.39 4.56
CA ASP A 175 10.90 26.09 5.64
C ASP A 175 9.97 25.13 6.39
N HIS A 176 9.77 25.37 7.68
CA HIS A 176 8.82 24.65 8.51
C HIS A 176 7.42 24.59 7.88
N GLN A 177 6.98 25.67 7.24
CA GLN A 177 5.67 25.71 6.58
C GLN A 177 5.60 24.69 5.43
N VAL A 178 6.62 24.64 4.58
CA VAL A 178 6.70 23.72 3.44
C VAL A 178 6.86 22.26 3.89
N ALA A 179 7.55 22.02 5.01
CA ALA A 179 7.60 20.69 5.62
C ALA A 179 6.22 20.24 6.15
N GLY A 180 5.42 21.18 6.65
CA GLY A 180 4.02 20.96 7.01
C GLY A 180 3.18 20.55 5.79
N ASP A 181 3.26 21.35 4.73
CA ASP A 181 2.54 21.10 3.47
C ASP A 181 2.92 19.73 2.86
N LEU A 182 4.20 19.35 2.95
CA LEU A 182 4.67 18.04 2.51
C LEU A 182 4.09 16.90 3.37
N ASN A 183 3.98 17.08 4.68
CA ASN A 183 3.36 16.08 5.55
C ASN A 183 1.87 15.91 5.21
N GLU A 184 1.14 17.00 4.99
CA GLU A 184 -0.26 16.96 4.56
C GLU A 184 -0.40 16.27 3.20
N LEU A 185 0.52 16.54 2.26
CA LEU A 185 0.57 15.84 0.99
C LEU A 185 0.77 14.32 1.18
N ILE A 186 1.69 13.92 2.06
CA ILE A 186 1.95 12.50 2.36
C ILE A 186 0.70 11.86 3.00
N GLU A 187 0.05 12.51 3.96
CA GLU A 187 -1.15 11.98 4.60
C GLU A 187 -2.29 11.79 3.59
N ARG A 188 -2.57 12.79 2.75
CA ARG A 188 -3.56 12.68 1.67
C ARG A 188 -3.22 11.55 0.69
N CYS A 189 -1.94 11.37 0.37
CA CYS A 189 -1.48 10.28 -0.49
C CYS A 189 -1.74 8.92 0.16
N ILE A 190 -1.44 8.77 1.45
CA ILE A 190 -1.67 7.52 2.19
C ILE A 190 -3.16 7.23 2.28
N GLU A 191 -4.00 8.21 2.58
CA GLU A 191 -5.46 8.04 2.60
C GLU A 191 -6.01 7.63 1.24
N HIS A 192 -5.54 8.28 0.17
CA HIS A 192 -5.92 7.95 -1.20
C HIS A 192 -5.53 6.52 -1.56
N VAL A 193 -4.28 6.13 -1.29
CA VAL A 193 -3.80 4.75 -1.51
C VAL A 193 -4.56 3.77 -0.63
N SER A 194 -4.88 4.09 0.62
CA SER A 194 -5.64 3.20 1.52
C SER A 194 -7.08 3.00 1.04
N ALA A 195 -7.70 4.03 0.46
CA ALA A 195 -9.01 3.91 -0.18
C ALA A 195 -8.94 3.11 -1.48
N SER A 196 -7.89 3.32 -2.28
CA SER A 196 -7.64 2.62 -3.55
C SER A 196 -7.08 1.20 -3.39
N GLN A 197 -6.55 0.82 -2.22
CA GLN A 197 -6.16 -0.54 -1.86
C GLN A 197 -7.34 -1.41 -1.36
N SER A 198 -8.58 -0.95 -1.56
CA SER A 198 -9.67 -1.91 -1.72
C SER A 198 -9.26 -2.81 -2.88
N ALA A 199 -9.01 -4.10 -2.59
CA ALA A 199 -8.63 -5.12 -3.58
C ALA A 199 -9.41 -4.84 -4.88
N PRO A 200 -8.78 -4.86 -6.08
CA PRO A 200 -9.46 -4.53 -7.32
C PRO A 200 -10.70 -5.40 -7.44
N LEU A 201 -11.85 -4.85 -7.05
CA LEU A 201 -13.12 -5.53 -7.11
C LEU A 201 -13.52 -5.34 -8.56
N SER A 202 -13.27 -6.38 -9.36
CA SER A 202 -13.94 -6.46 -10.66
C SER A 202 -15.43 -6.56 -10.36
N GLY A 203 -16.10 -5.41 -10.34
CA GLY A 203 -17.53 -5.32 -10.05
C GLY A 203 -18.34 -6.16 -11.03
N VAL A 204 -17.91 -6.21 -12.28
CA VAL A 204 -18.45 -7.08 -13.33
C VAL A 204 -18.34 -8.55 -12.94
N LYS A 205 -17.17 -9.03 -12.51
CA LYS A 205 -16.99 -10.42 -12.06
C LYS A 205 -17.82 -10.73 -10.81
N GLN A 206 -17.87 -9.79 -9.85
CA GLN A 206 -18.67 -9.95 -8.65
C GLN A 206 -20.16 -10.03 -8.97
N VAL A 207 -20.65 -9.21 -9.91
CA VAL A 207 -22.04 -9.25 -10.38
C VAL A 207 -22.31 -10.55 -11.13
N ALA A 208 -21.41 -11.02 -11.99
CA ALA A 208 -21.53 -12.31 -12.66
C ALA A 208 -21.63 -13.47 -11.66
N ASP A 209 -20.81 -13.47 -10.60
CA ASP A 209 -20.89 -14.46 -9.52
C ASP A 209 -22.21 -14.38 -8.73
N ILE A 210 -22.71 -13.17 -8.47
CA ILE A 210 -24.00 -12.94 -7.82
C ILE A 210 -25.13 -13.49 -8.68
N ILE A 211 -25.17 -13.15 -9.98
CA ILE A 211 -26.23 -13.58 -10.90
C ILE A 211 -26.19 -15.10 -11.09
N ASN A 212 -25.00 -15.70 -11.20
CA ASN A 212 -24.84 -17.16 -11.30
C ASN A 212 -25.43 -17.92 -10.09
N ARG A 213 -25.43 -17.30 -8.90
CA ARG A 213 -25.97 -17.87 -7.65
C ARG A 213 -27.37 -17.39 -7.31
N PHE A 214 -27.90 -16.41 -8.04
CA PHE A 214 -29.23 -15.87 -7.80
C PHE A 214 -30.29 -16.92 -8.14
N GLU A 215 -31.26 -17.14 -7.25
CA GLU A 215 -32.31 -18.17 -7.39
C GLU A 215 -33.60 -17.66 -8.07
N GLY A 216 -33.69 -16.35 -8.38
CA GLY A 216 -34.83 -15.77 -9.09
C GLY A 216 -34.64 -15.66 -10.61
N ASP A 217 -35.50 -14.88 -11.27
CA ASP A 217 -35.46 -14.66 -12.72
C ASP A 217 -34.23 -13.84 -13.13
N ARG A 218 -33.21 -14.54 -13.63
CA ARG A 218 -31.95 -13.95 -14.11
C ARG A 218 -32.15 -13.22 -15.44
N GLY A 219 -33.02 -13.72 -16.32
CA GLY A 219 -33.30 -13.10 -17.61
C GLY A 219 -33.89 -11.71 -17.42
N SER A 220 -34.92 -11.59 -16.58
CA SER A 220 -35.51 -10.30 -16.23
C SER A 220 -34.51 -9.34 -15.58
N LEU A 221 -33.63 -9.83 -14.70
CA LEU A 221 -32.55 -9.02 -14.11
C LEU A 221 -31.56 -8.51 -15.16
N MET A 222 -31.16 -9.36 -16.10
CA MET A 222 -30.25 -8.99 -17.18
C MET A 222 -30.90 -8.00 -18.15
N GLU A 223 -32.18 -8.16 -18.49
CA GLU A 223 -32.93 -7.17 -19.28
C GLU A 223 -32.98 -5.81 -18.57
N MET A 224 -33.26 -5.80 -17.27
CA MET A 224 -33.26 -4.56 -16.48
C MET A 224 -31.87 -3.92 -16.41
N LEU A 225 -30.80 -4.71 -16.37
CA LEU A 225 -29.43 -4.20 -16.46
C LEU A 225 -29.11 -3.66 -17.87
N LYS A 226 -29.59 -4.30 -18.94
CA LYS A 226 -29.43 -3.84 -20.33
C LYS A 226 -30.05 -2.46 -20.54
N LEU A 227 -31.15 -2.16 -19.85
CA LEU A 227 -31.78 -0.82 -19.87
C LEU A 227 -30.91 0.27 -19.23
N HIS A 228 -29.95 -0.08 -18.39
CA HIS A 228 -29.02 0.89 -17.78
C HIS A 228 -27.80 1.10 -18.66
N ASP A 229 -27.14 0.01 -19.07
CA ASP A 229 -25.90 0.04 -19.86
C ASP A 229 -25.69 -1.31 -20.56
N GLU A 230 -25.70 -1.31 -21.89
CA GLU A 230 -25.54 -2.51 -22.73
C GLU A 230 -24.10 -3.04 -22.72
N ASP A 231 -23.10 -2.15 -22.65
CA ASP A 231 -21.69 -2.52 -22.65
C ASP A 231 -21.32 -3.23 -21.35
N VAL A 232 -21.79 -2.71 -20.21
CA VAL A 232 -21.61 -3.35 -18.89
C VAL A 232 -22.25 -4.74 -18.85
N VAL A 233 -23.42 -4.91 -19.47
CA VAL A 233 -24.06 -6.23 -19.55
C VAL A 233 -23.25 -7.19 -20.41
N SER A 234 -22.72 -6.74 -21.55
CA SER A 234 -21.83 -7.59 -22.36
C SER A 234 -20.61 -8.05 -21.55
N GLU A 235 -20.01 -7.17 -20.77
CA GLU A 235 -18.91 -7.54 -19.87
C GLU A 235 -19.36 -8.52 -18.78
N ILE A 236 -20.55 -8.37 -18.20
CA ILE A 236 -21.12 -9.30 -17.21
C ILE A 236 -21.35 -10.68 -17.86
N GLU A 237 -21.96 -10.74 -19.05
CA GLU A 237 -22.22 -11.97 -19.80
C GLU A 237 -20.90 -12.71 -20.11
N GLN A 238 -19.86 -11.98 -20.51
CA GLN A 238 -18.52 -12.55 -20.71
C GLN A 238 -17.93 -13.15 -19.42
N ASN A 239 -18.19 -12.52 -18.27
CA ASN A 239 -17.76 -13.04 -16.96
C ASN A 239 -18.67 -14.16 -16.42
N MET A 240 -19.90 -14.29 -16.94
CA MET A 240 -20.81 -15.40 -16.65
C MET A 240 -20.49 -16.66 -17.45
N PHE A 241 -19.66 -16.57 -18.49
CA PHE A 241 -19.16 -17.66 -19.33
C PHE A 241 -18.16 -18.56 -18.59
N ASP A 242 -18.55 -19.00 -17.40
CA ASP A 242 -17.77 -19.86 -16.52
C ASP A 242 -18.06 -21.34 -16.79
N PHE A 243 -17.08 -22.19 -16.47
CA PHE A 243 -17.17 -23.64 -16.61
C PHE A 243 -18.37 -24.26 -15.91
N MET A 244 -18.85 -23.65 -14.83
CA MET A 244 -20.01 -24.12 -14.07
C MET A 244 -21.32 -24.09 -14.90
N VAL A 245 -21.39 -23.24 -15.93
CA VAL A 245 -22.54 -23.15 -16.87
C VAL A 245 -22.79 -24.47 -17.61
N LEU A 246 -21.76 -25.31 -17.78
CA LEU A 246 -21.89 -26.58 -18.49
C LEU A 246 -22.85 -27.55 -17.81
N GLY A 247 -23.02 -27.46 -16.49
CA GLY A 247 -23.91 -28.36 -15.74
C GLY A 247 -25.40 -28.16 -16.00
N ARG A 248 -25.80 -27.06 -16.64
CA ARG A 248 -27.20 -26.70 -16.95
C ARG A 248 -27.54 -26.71 -18.44
N GLN A 249 -26.61 -27.14 -19.29
CA GLN A 249 -26.84 -27.16 -20.73
C GLN A 249 -27.79 -28.27 -21.14
N ARG A 250 -28.44 -28.08 -22.30
CA ARG A 250 -29.26 -29.11 -22.95
C ARG A 250 -28.41 -30.33 -23.30
N GLU A 251 -29.04 -31.49 -23.34
CA GLU A 251 -28.39 -32.77 -23.66
C GLU A 251 -27.71 -32.72 -25.03
N GLU A 252 -28.34 -32.08 -26.02
CA GLU A 252 -27.77 -31.88 -27.37
C GLU A 252 -26.47 -31.06 -27.36
N THR A 253 -26.44 -29.96 -26.62
CA THR A 253 -25.24 -29.11 -26.45
C THR A 253 -24.14 -29.91 -25.76
N MET A 254 -24.45 -30.62 -24.68
CA MET A 254 -23.48 -31.43 -23.96
C MET A 254 -22.93 -32.61 -24.77
N ASP A 255 -23.77 -33.28 -25.55
CA ASP A 255 -23.35 -34.39 -26.41
C ASP A 255 -22.35 -33.92 -27.47
N ARG A 256 -22.55 -32.73 -28.05
CA ARG A 256 -21.59 -32.11 -28.97
C ARG A 256 -20.28 -31.78 -28.26
N LEU A 257 -20.35 -31.17 -27.08
CA LEU A 257 -19.15 -30.82 -26.30
C LEU A 257 -18.33 -32.06 -25.91
N VAL A 258 -18.99 -33.15 -25.50
CA VAL A 258 -18.34 -34.43 -25.17
C VAL A 258 -17.61 -35.04 -26.38
N GLN A 259 -18.12 -34.82 -27.60
CA GLN A 259 -17.47 -35.31 -28.83
C GLN A 259 -16.27 -34.46 -29.26
N GLN A 260 -16.33 -33.15 -29.06
CA GLN A 260 -15.30 -32.21 -29.52
C GLN A 260 -14.15 -32.04 -28.52
N VAL A 261 -14.44 -32.08 -27.21
CA VAL A 261 -13.45 -31.85 -26.17
C VAL A 261 -12.70 -33.15 -25.84
N PRO A 262 -11.35 -33.16 -25.86
CA PRO A 262 -10.55 -34.33 -25.51
C PRO A 262 -10.82 -34.84 -24.08
N LEU A 263 -10.78 -36.17 -23.91
CA LEU A 263 -11.07 -36.81 -22.62
C LEU A 263 -10.09 -36.38 -21.53
N GLU A 264 -8.83 -36.16 -21.88
CA GLU A 264 -7.77 -35.72 -20.97
C GLU A 264 -8.04 -34.32 -20.40
N LEU A 265 -8.67 -33.46 -21.20
CA LEU A 265 -9.09 -32.12 -20.82
C LEU A 265 -10.23 -32.19 -19.81
N TRP A 266 -11.24 -33.02 -20.07
CA TRP A 266 -12.31 -33.31 -19.11
C TRP A 266 -11.77 -33.86 -17.79
N ALA A 267 -10.84 -34.82 -17.84
CA ALA A 267 -10.24 -35.43 -16.66
C ALA A 267 -9.53 -34.39 -15.78
N LEU A 268 -8.90 -33.38 -16.38
CA LEU A 268 -8.25 -32.29 -15.64
C LEU A 268 -9.25 -31.26 -15.11
N ALA A 269 -10.21 -30.83 -15.94
CA ALA A 269 -11.15 -29.75 -15.61
C ALA A 269 -12.16 -30.14 -14.53
N LEU A 270 -12.59 -31.42 -14.51
CA LEU A 270 -13.55 -31.94 -13.54
C LEU A 270 -12.94 -32.24 -12.16
N LYS A 271 -11.62 -32.18 -12.01
CA LYS A 271 -10.97 -32.33 -10.70
C LYS A 271 -11.38 -31.18 -9.77
N GLY A 272 -11.92 -31.54 -8.61
CA GLY A 272 -12.39 -30.57 -7.62
C GLY A 272 -13.66 -29.81 -8.03
N ALA A 273 -14.34 -30.21 -9.11
CA ALA A 273 -15.67 -29.71 -9.44
C ALA A 273 -16.73 -30.32 -8.50
N GLU A 274 -17.83 -29.61 -8.29
CA GLU A 274 -18.95 -30.13 -7.50
C GLU A 274 -19.51 -31.44 -8.08
N ILE A 275 -19.99 -32.31 -7.20
CA ILE A 275 -20.51 -33.63 -7.58
C ILE A 275 -21.68 -33.51 -8.57
N THR A 276 -22.53 -32.51 -8.37
CA THR A 276 -23.68 -32.17 -9.23
C THR A 276 -23.23 -31.86 -10.66
N LEU A 277 -22.22 -30.99 -10.82
CA LEU A 277 -21.65 -30.64 -12.12
C LEU A 277 -21.00 -31.86 -12.81
N GLN A 278 -20.23 -32.65 -12.04
CA GLN A 278 -19.62 -33.87 -12.59
C GLN A 278 -20.69 -34.86 -13.09
N GLN A 279 -21.78 -35.04 -12.34
CA GLN A 279 -22.86 -35.93 -12.72
C GLN A 279 -23.61 -35.43 -13.96
N ALA A 280 -23.89 -34.12 -14.04
CA ALA A 280 -24.52 -33.51 -15.20
C ALA A 280 -23.70 -33.75 -16.47
N ILE A 281 -22.39 -33.49 -16.43
CA ILE A 281 -21.50 -33.70 -17.58
C ILE A 281 -21.38 -35.20 -17.94
N LYS A 282 -21.21 -36.08 -16.94
CA LYS A 282 -21.08 -37.53 -17.16
C LYS A 282 -22.35 -38.16 -17.75
N ARG A 283 -23.52 -37.56 -17.54
CA ARG A 283 -24.80 -38.07 -18.08
C ARG A 283 -24.83 -38.06 -19.60
N SER A 284 -24.21 -37.06 -20.23
CA SER A 284 -24.06 -36.95 -21.70
C SER A 284 -22.88 -37.75 -22.26
N MET A 285 -22.12 -38.46 -21.40
CA MET A 285 -21.01 -39.30 -21.85
C MET A 285 -21.47 -40.75 -22.04
N PRO A 286 -21.04 -41.43 -23.12
CA PRO A 286 -21.15 -42.87 -23.23
C PRO A 286 -20.53 -43.58 -22.02
N GLN A 287 -21.15 -44.64 -21.51
CA GLN A 287 -20.68 -45.37 -20.30
C GLN A 287 -19.20 -45.78 -20.36
N ARG A 288 -18.70 -46.16 -21.54
CA ARG A 288 -17.29 -46.47 -21.76
C ARG A 288 -16.35 -45.27 -21.52
N MET A 289 -16.79 -44.07 -21.90
CA MET A 289 -16.03 -42.82 -21.72
C MET A 289 -16.06 -42.38 -20.26
N VAL A 290 -17.20 -42.53 -19.57
CA VAL A 290 -17.30 -42.25 -18.13
C VAL A 290 -16.28 -43.09 -17.36
N LYS A 291 -16.18 -44.40 -17.66
CA LYS A 291 -15.19 -45.27 -17.04
C LYS A 291 -13.75 -44.83 -17.33
N ALA A 292 -13.44 -44.53 -18.58
CA ALA A 292 -12.11 -44.06 -18.97
C ALA A 292 -11.74 -42.70 -18.33
N LEU A 293 -12.71 -41.79 -18.20
CA LEU A 293 -12.57 -40.51 -17.50
C LEU A 293 -12.23 -40.73 -16.02
N GLU A 294 -12.96 -41.61 -15.36
CA GLU A 294 -12.73 -41.93 -13.94
C GLU A 294 -11.36 -42.58 -13.72
N ASP A 295 -10.97 -43.51 -14.58
CA ASP A 295 -9.65 -44.13 -14.56
C ASP A 295 -8.54 -43.08 -14.76
N ASP A 296 -8.67 -42.18 -15.74
CA ASP A 296 -7.68 -41.12 -16.00
C ASP A 296 -7.61 -40.10 -14.84
N MET A 297 -8.77 -39.71 -14.29
CA MET A 297 -8.82 -38.88 -13.08
C MET A 297 -8.10 -39.56 -11.92
N GLN A 298 -8.25 -40.87 -11.72
CA GLN A 298 -7.57 -41.59 -10.64
C GLN A 298 -6.06 -41.66 -10.87
N VAL A 299 -5.61 -41.98 -12.09
CA VAL A 299 -4.20 -42.07 -12.47
C VAL A 299 -3.47 -40.74 -12.25
N ARG A 300 -4.10 -39.61 -12.56
CA ARG A 300 -3.51 -38.28 -12.41
C ARG A 300 -3.33 -37.83 -10.96
N GLY A 301 -4.03 -38.45 -10.01
CA GLY A 301 -3.89 -38.11 -8.58
C GLY A 301 -4.21 -36.64 -8.27
N ALA A 302 -3.38 -36.02 -7.41
CA ALA A 302 -3.51 -34.61 -7.05
C ALA A 302 -2.88 -33.71 -8.12
N VAL A 303 -3.64 -32.71 -8.59
CA VAL A 303 -3.21 -31.76 -9.61
C VAL A 303 -3.24 -30.33 -9.06
N PRO A 304 -2.29 -29.44 -9.45
CA PRO A 304 -2.34 -28.04 -9.04
C PRO A 304 -3.61 -27.33 -9.54
N LEU A 305 -4.20 -26.47 -8.70
CA LEU A 305 -5.40 -25.70 -9.04
C LEU A 305 -5.22 -24.90 -10.34
N SER A 306 -4.07 -24.30 -10.55
CA SER A 306 -3.75 -23.54 -11.78
C SER A 306 -3.82 -24.38 -13.06
N ARG A 307 -3.54 -25.69 -12.99
CA ARG A 307 -3.71 -26.59 -14.14
C ARG A 307 -5.18 -26.89 -14.40
N VAL A 308 -5.98 -27.05 -13.34
CA VAL A 308 -7.43 -27.25 -13.46
C VAL A 308 -8.09 -26.03 -14.08
N GLU A 309 -7.75 -24.84 -13.59
CA GLU A 309 -8.26 -23.57 -14.14
C GLU A 309 -7.88 -23.39 -15.61
N ARG A 310 -6.65 -23.74 -16.00
CA ARG A 310 -6.24 -23.71 -17.41
C ARG A 310 -7.05 -24.66 -18.28
N ALA A 311 -7.26 -25.91 -17.84
CA ALA A 311 -8.09 -26.84 -18.60
C ALA A 311 -9.55 -26.37 -18.70
N ARG A 312 -10.10 -25.73 -17.66
CA ARG A 312 -11.43 -25.13 -17.73
C ARG A 312 -11.50 -24.02 -18.78
N LEU A 313 -10.49 -23.13 -18.81
CA LEU A 313 -10.40 -22.09 -19.84
C LEU A 313 -10.28 -22.67 -21.25
N ASP A 314 -9.44 -23.70 -21.44
CA ASP A 314 -9.28 -24.38 -22.73
C ASP A 314 -10.61 -25.00 -23.20
N ILE A 315 -11.38 -25.62 -22.30
CA ILE A 315 -12.72 -26.13 -22.61
C ILE A 315 -13.68 -24.98 -22.98
N MET A 316 -13.70 -23.90 -22.19
CA MET A 316 -14.58 -22.77 -22.48
C MET A 316 -14.23 -22.05 -23.79
N GLN A 317 -12.96 -22.09 -24.22
CA GLN A 317 -12.58 -21.61 -25.54
C GLN A 317 -13.22 -22.45 -26.64
N ILE A 318 -13.17 -23.79 -26.53
CA ILE A 318 -13.83 -24.70 -27.48
C ILE A 318 -15.35 -24.47 -27.50
N VAL A 319 -15.96 -24.29 -26.32
CA VAL A 319 -17.39 -23.98 -26.19
C VAL A 319 -17.73 -22.70 -26.96
N ARG A 320 -16.92 -21.65 -26.80
CA ARG A 320 -17.12 -20.37 -27.50
C ARG A 320 -17.01 -20.53 -29.02
N GLU A 321 -15.99 -21.23 -29.50
CA GLU A 321 -15.81 -21.47 -30.94
C GLU A 321 -17.00 -22.22 -31.54
N LEU A 322 -17.54 -23.21 -30.83
CA LEU A 322 -18.72 -23.97 -31.25
C LEU A 322 -20.00 -23.12 -31.22
N ASP A 323 -20.19 -22.28 -30.21
CA ASP A 323 -21.34 -21.38 -30.08
C ASP A 323 -21.32 -20.29 -31.18
N GLU A 324 -20.16 -19.65 -31.42
CA GLU A 324 -19.97 -18.67 -32.48
C GLU A 324 -20.18 -19.25 -33.89
N SER A 325 -19.86 -20.54 -34.08
CA SER A 325 -20.12 -21.26 -35.33
C SER A 325 -21.57 -21.72 -35.52
N GLY A 326 -22.40 -21.62 -34.47
CA GLY A 326 -23.77 -22.10 -34.44
C GLY A 326 -23.90 -23.63 -34.39
N GLU A 327 -22.84 -24.36 -34.06
CA GLU A 327 -22.85 -25.82 -33.88
C GLU A 327 -23.52 -26.24 -32.56
N ILE A 328 -23.45 -25.36 -31.56
CA ILE A 328 -24.16 -25.48 -30.29
C ILE A 328 -24.88 -24.16 -29.98
N GLU A 329 -25.81 -24.23 -29.03
CA GLU A 329 -26.44 -23.06 -28.45
C GLU A 329 -26.20 -23.11 -26.94
N LEU A 330 -25.43 -22.14 -26.43
CA LEU A 330 -25.09 -22.06 -25.02
C LEU A 330 -26.14 -21.27 -24.22
N ILE A 331 -26.71 -21.92 -23.20
CA ILE A 331 -27.65 -21.29 -22.28
C ILE A 331 -26.88 -20.65 -21.11
N LEU A 332 -26.79 -19.33 -21.10
CA LEU A 332 -26.22 -18.58 -19.97
C LEU A 332 -27.22 -18.40 -18.82
N TYR A 333 -28.50 -18.23 -19.15
CA TYR A 333 -29.64 -18.14 -18.23
C TYR A 333 -30.90 -18.73 -18.89
N GLU A 334 -31.88 -19.15 -18.08
CA GLU A 334 -33.18 -19.58 -18.61
C GLU A 334 -33.90 -18.35 -19.20
N GLU A 335 -34.04 -18.28 -20.51
CA GLU A 335 -34.97 -17.35 -21.15
C GLU A 335 -36.38 -17.92 -21.00
N PRO A 336 -37.35 -17.17 -20.45
CA PRO A 336 -38.73 -17.62 -20.40
C PRO A 336 -39.26 -17.76 -21.83
N THR A 337 -39.41 -18.99 -22.31
CA THR A 337 -40.10 -19.27 -23.56
C THR A 337 -41.60 -19.01 -23.36
N VAL A 338 -42.15 -18.10 -24.14
CA VAL A 338 -43.60 -17.86 -24.21
C VAL A 338 -44.18 -18.84 -25.25
N GLU A 339 -45.06 -19.74 -24.82
CA GLU A 339 -45.91 -20.54 -25.75
C GLU A 339 -47.06 -19.71 -26.34
#